data_AF-A0A1M7E7R1-F1
#
_entry.id   AF-A0A1M7E7R1-F1
#
_cell.length_a   1.000
_cell.length_b   1.000
_cell.length_c   1.000
_cell.angle_alpha   90.00
_cell.angle_beta   90.00
_cell.angle_gamma   90.00
#
_symmetry.space_group_name_H-M   'P 1'
#
loop_
_entity.id
_entity.type
_entity.pdbx_description
1 polymer ?
#
loop_
_entity_poly.entity_id
_entity_poly.type
_entity_poly.pdbx_seq_one_letter_code
_entity_poly.pdbx_strand_id
1 'polypeptide(L)'
;MMLSLLKTSNELRRYVTLDAREVPEPVQREEERLRRQLLLPLLGSTLLHWLEAQYEAGTTAETDTPAGELLRLVQAPLARLSVAGALDELQVTLDNTGIHIVSTETHKTAFQWQITNLRKTLTRKGYLDLNVLLQWLEDNHSTSPELQAWAAGAGQNHRRQLLTSAAEFSHFENIQESWPLFEALRPLISRQELFVLEPQLGYDFLSELREQVRTRTLTVENEALLNQYVRPALAACTLARAVPELGLRLTGDGIELMIARIDDSNSKEADAGLDQLLQARAFEAQRTADVLLERMRQLLNRVASPTRYATYFKFGPYRAPDAAAVPLNTAESKVVRFF
;
A
#
# COMPACT_ATOMS: atom_id res chain seq x y z
N MET A 1 -20.15 13.60 -21.45
CA MET A 1 -19.89 12.28 -22.04
C MET A 1 -18.91 11.61 -21.10
N MET A 2 -19.27 10.49 -20.46
CA MET A 2 -18.37 9.77 -19.56
C MET A 2 -17.30 9.07 -20.41
N LEU A 3 -16.03 9.33 -20.12
CA LEU A 3 -14.89 8.73 -20.79
C LEU A 3 -14.57 7.39 -20.11
N SER A 4 -14.79 6.29 -20.80
CA SER A 4 -14.38 4.95 -20.33
C SER A 4 -13.03 4.61 -20.95
N LEU A 5 -12.12 4.04 -20.14
CA LEU A 5 -10.82 3.54 -20.62
C LEU A 5 -10.91 2.07 -21.08
N LEU A 6 -12.11 1.46 -21.04
CA LEU A 6 -12.39 0.09 -21.48
C LEU A 6 -13.68 0.05 -22.30
N LYS A 7 -13.61 0.46 -23.58
CA LYS A 7 -14.81 0.58 -24.44
C LYS A 7 -15.23 -0.73 -25.08
N THR A 8 -14.27 -1.61 -25.36
CA THR A 8 -14.52 -2.80 -26.20
C THR A 8 -14.38 -4.09 -25.42
N SER A 9 -15.18 -5.10 -25.78
CA SER A 9 -15.04 -6.47 -25.26
C SER A 9 -13.68 -7.07 -25.58
N ASN A 10 -13.06 -6.68 -26.71
CA ASN A 10 -11.73 -7.13 -27.09
C ASN A 10 -10.64 -6.63 -26.13
N GLU A 11 -10.74 -5.39 -25.63
CA GLU A 11 -9.81 -4.88 -24.61
C GLU A 11 -9.97 -5.63 -23.29
N LEU A 12 -11.22 -5.89 -22.88
CA LEU A 12 -11.51 -6.65 -21.66
C LEU A 12 -10.97 -8.09 -21.75
N ARG A 13 -11.14 -8.73 -22.92
CA ARG A 13 -10.67 -10.11 -23.20
C ARG A 13 -9.15 -10.28 -23.10
N ARG A 14 -8.37 -9.20 -23.23
CA ARG A 14 -6.91 -9.26 -23.04
C ARG A 14 -6.54 -9.64 -21.60
N TYR A 15 -7.39 -9.33 -20.62
CA TYR A 15 -7.07 -9.47 -19.20
C TYR A 15 -7.96 -10.48 -18.47
N VAL A 16 -9.19 -10.69 -18.95
CA VAL A 16 -10.18 -11.59 -18.35
C VAL A 16 -10.82 -12.44 -19.44
N THR A 17 -10.91 -13.75 -19.21
CA THR A 17 -11.63 -14.67 -20.12
C THR A 17 -13.12 -14.41 -20.04
N LEU A 18 -13.70 -13.83 -21.10
CA LEU A 18 -15.11 -13.45 -21.13
C LEU A 18 -15.70 -13.62 -22.53
N ASP A 19 -16.85 -14.30 -22.61
CA ASP A 19 -17.58 -14.53 -23.85
C ASP A 19 -18.79 -13.59 -23.95
N ALA A 20 -18.53 -12.29 -24.08
CA ALA A 20 -19.56 -11.29 -24.38
C ALA A 20 -19.17 -10.48 -25.61
N ARG A 21 -20.18 -10.06 -26.38
CA ARG A 21 -19.99 -9.22 -27.57
C ARG A 21 -19.60 -7.78 -27.19
N GLU A 22 -20.14 -7.29 -26.09
CA GLU A 22 -19.92 -5.95 -25.53
C GLU A 22 -19.49 -6.06 -24.06
N VAL A 23 -18.95 -4.97 -23.51
CA VAL A 23 -18.63 -4.91 -22.07
C VAL A 23 -19.94 -4.91 -21.28
N PRO A 24 -20.18 -5.86 -20.37
CA PRO A 24 -21.43 -5.90 -19.60
C PRO A 24 -21.66 -4.63 -18.79
N GLU A 25 -22.91 -4.15 -18.72
CA GLU A 25 -23.26 -2.91 -17.98
C GLU A 25 -22.78 -2.92 -16.52
N PRO A 26 -22.93 -4.01 -15.72
CA PRO A 26 -22.40 -4.04 -14.35
C PRO A 26 -20.88 -3.80 -14.28
N VAL A 27 -20.14 -4.28 -15.28
CA VAL A 27 -18.68 -4.09 -15.37
C VAL A 27 -18.35 -2.63 -15.68
N GLN A 28 -19.13 -1.97 -16.55
CA GLN A 28 -18.95 -0.54 -16.85
C GLN A 28 -19.23 0.34 -15.62
N ARG A 29 -20.25 0.00 -14.82
CA ARG A 29 -20.53 0.73 -13.56
C ARG A 29 -19.38 0.59 -12.56
N GLU A 30 -18.84 -0.61 -12.42
CA GLU A 30 -17.69 -0.86 -11.55
C GLU A 30 -16.41 -0.19 -12.07
N GLU A 31 -16.21 -0.13 -13.39
CA GLU A 31 -15.10 0.59 -14.01
C GLU A 31 -15.13 2.08 -13.64
N GLU A 32 -16.29 2.73 -13.76
CA GLU A 32 -16.45 4.15 -13.39
C GLU A 32 -16.20 4.37 -11.89
N ARG A 33 -16.64 3.43 -11.04
CA ARG A 33 -16.36 3.49 -9.59
C ARG A 33 -14.86 3.41 -9.33
N LEU A 34 -14.16 2.47 -9.95
CA LEU A 34 -12.71 2.28 -9.80
C LEU A 34 -11.91 3.44 -10.40
N ARG A 35 -12.35 4.02 -11.51
CA ARG A 35 -11.76 5.24 -12.07
C ARG A 35 -11.71 6.35 -11.02
N ARG A 36 -12.81 6.59 -10.32
CA ARG A 36 -12.90 7.65 -9.29
C ARG A 36 -12.17 7.32 -8.00
N GLN A 37 -12.31 6.09 -7.51
CA GLN A 37 -11.83 5.71 -6.19
C GLN A 37 -10.35 5.27 -6.19
N LEU A 38 -9.87 4.71 -7.30
CA LEU A 38 -8.53 4.15 -7.42
C LEU A 38 -7.65 4.97 -8.36
N LEU A 39 -8.06 5.13 -9.63
CA LEU A 39 -7.18 5.73 -10.65
C LEU A 39 -7.00 7.24 -10.45
N LEU A 40 -8.05 7.98 -10.11
CA LEU A 40 -7.97 9.43 -9.95
C LEU A 40 -7.01 9.85 -8.82
N PRO A 41 -7.06 9.25 -7.61
CA PRO A 41 -6.03 9.52 -6.58
C PRO A 41 -4.63 9.06 -7.00
N LEU A 42 -4.53 8.00 -7.80
CA LEU A 42 -3.25 7.41 -8.21
C LEU A 42 -2.52 8.26 -9.26
N LEU A 43 -3.20 8.56 -10.37
CA LEU A 43 -2.67 9.26 -11.53
C LEU A 43 -2.85 10.78 -11.43
N GLY A 44 -3.78 11.25 -10.60
CA GLY A 44 -4.21 12.64 -10.61
C GLY A 44 -5.05 12.98 -11.85
N SER A 45 -5.76 14.10 -11.77
CA SER A 45 -6.66 14.54 -12.85
C SER A 45 -5.91 14.85 -14.16
N THR A 46 -4.74 15.47 -14.08
CA THR A 46 -3.98 15.91 -15.26
C THR A 46 -3.53 14.72 -16.13
N LEU A 47 -2.86 13.73 -15.55
CA LEU A 47 -2.36 12.56 -16.30
C LEU A 47 -3.52 11.70 -16.81
N LEU A 48 -4.57 11.54 -16.00
CA LEU A 48 -5.75 10.77 -16.37
C LEU A 48 -6.50 11.42 -17.55
N HIS A 49 -6.74 12.74 -17.52
CA HIS A 49 -7.37 13.45 -18.64
C HIS A 49 -6.50 13.42 -19.90
N TRP A 50 -5.18 13.53 -19.75
CA TRP A 50 -4.27 13.39 -20.89
C TRP A 50 -4.39 12.00 -21.51
N LEU A 51 -4.36 10.93 -20.71
CA LEU A 51 -4.48 9.55 -21.19
C LEU A 51 -5.81 9.32 -21.92
N GLU A 52 -6.90 9.88 -21.39
CA GLU A 52 -8.22 9.84 -22.02
C GLU A 52 -8.24 10.54 -23.37
N ALA A 53 -7.62 11.72 -23.47
CA ALA A 53 -7.52 12.44 -24.73
C ALA A 53 -6.71 11.65 -25.78
N GLN A 54 -5.61 11.00 -25.37
CA GLN A 54 -4.83 10.12 -26.26
C GLN A 54 -5.65 8.91 -26.72
N TYR A 55 -6.40 8.30 -25.80
CA TYR A 55 -7.25 7.15 -26.11
C TYR A 55 -8.36 7.50 -27.12
N GLU A 56 -9.04 8.65 -26.96
CA GLU A 56 -10.03 9.13 -27.93
C GLU A 56 -9.43 9.49 -29.29
N ALA A 57 -8.21 10.03 -29.29
CA ALA A 57 -7.48 10.36 -30.51
C ALA A 57 -6.96 9.13 -31.27
N GLY A 58 -7.01 7.93 -30.67
CA GLY A 58 -6.49 6.69 -31.25
C GLY A 58 -4.97 6.60 -31.27
N THR A 59 -4.26 7.50 -30.58
CA THR A 59 -2.79 7.53 -30.51
C THR A 59 -2.20 6.47 -29.59
N THR A 60 -3.03 5.81 -28.79
CA THR A 60 -2.65 4.70 -27.90
C THR A 60 -2.63 3.33 -28.61
N ALA A 61 -2.88 3.29 -29.93
CA ALA A 61 -2.88 2.04 -30.70
C ALA A 61 -1.47 1.43 -30.81
N GLU A 62 -0.43 2.26 -30.75
CA GLU A 62 0.97 1.83 -30.76
C GLU A 62 1.49 1.63 -29.33
N THR A 63 1.79 0.38 -28.98
CA THR A 63 2.28 -0.01 -27.64
C THR A 63 3.64 0.62 -27.30
N ASP A 64 4.41 1.04 -28.31
CA ASP A 64 5.76 1.62 -28.12
C ASP A 64 5.72 3.08 -27.68
N THR A 65 4.54 3.72 -27.71
CA THR A 65 4.37 5.08 -27.19
C THR A 65 4.16 5.05 -25.67
N PRO A 66 4.63 6.07 -24.91
CA PRO A 66 4.34 6.17 -23.47
C PRO A 66 2.84 6.16 -23.16
N ALA A 67 2.01 6.69 -24.06
CA ALA A 67 0.56 6.71 -23.92
C ALA A 67 -0.06 5.31 -24.12
N GLY A 68 0.40 4.56 -25.13
CA GLY A 68 -0.05 3.19 -25.39
C GLY A 68 0.34 2.23 -24.27
N GLU A 69 1.58 2.32 -23.78
CA GLU A 69 2.05 1.49 -22.67
C GLU A 69 1.35 1.85 -21.35
N LEU A 70 1.18 3.15 -21.04
CA LEU A 70 0.41 3.57 -19.87
C LEU A 70 -1.05 3.09 -19.95
N LEU A 71 -1.70 3.19 -21.11
CA LEU A 71 -3.06 2.71 -21.30
C LEU A 71 -3.15 1.20 -20.99
N ARG A 72 -2.22 0.41 -21.51
CA ARG A 72 -2.16 -1.04 -21.26
C ARG A 72 -2.05 -1.35 -19.78
N LEU A 73 -1.16 -0.64 -19.08
CA LEU A 73 -0.91 -0.81 -17.65
C LEU A 73 -2.07 -0.31 -16.78
N VAL A 74 -2.86 0.66 -17.23
CA VAL A 74 -4.08 1.12 -16.55
C VAL A 74 -5.27 0.18 -16.80
N GLN A 75 -5.42 -0.31 -18.03
CA GLN A 75 -6.50 -1.22 -18.40
C GLN A 75 -6.40 -2.57 -17.70
N ALA A 76 -5.20 -3.09 -17.45
CA ALA A 76 -4.99 -4.37 -16.78
C ALA A 76 -5.64 -4.47 -15.38
N PRO A 77 -5.32 -3.60 -14.40
CA PRO A 77 -5.96 -3.61 -13.10
C PRO A 77 -7.45 -3.26 -13.20
N LEU A 78 -7.81 -2.30 -14.06
CA LEU A 78 -9.19 -1.84 -14.23
C LEU A 78 -10.09 -2.99 -14.70
N ALA A 79 -9.68 -3.73 -15.73
CA ALA A 79 -10.43 -4.86 -16.27
C ALA A 79 -10.67 -5.95 -15.22
N ARG A 80 -9.62 -6.36 -14.51
CA ARG A 80 -9.69 -7.46 -13.54
C ARG A 80 -10.50 -7.08 -12.31
N LEU A 81 -10.30 -5.88 -11.77
CA LEU A 81 -11.02 -5.39 -10.60
C LEU A 81 -12.48 -5.09 -10.92
N SER A 82 -12.79 -4.54 -12.10
CA SER A 82 -14.18 -4.23 -12.50
C SER A 82 -14.99 -5.53 -12.63
N VAL A 83 -14.43 -6.56 -13.28
CA VAL A 83 -15.12 -7.85 -13.36
C VAL A 83 -15.27 -8.46 -11.97
N ALA A 84 -14.24 -8.43 -11.12
CA ALA A 84 -14.30 -8.99 -9.77
C ALA A 84 -15.39 -8.33 -8.91
N GLY A 85 -15.56 -7.01 -9.02
CA GLY A 85 -16.62 -6.25 -8.32
C GLY A 85 -18.01 -6.57 -8.87
N ALA A 86 -18.13 -6.77 -10.18
CA ALA A 86 -19.40 -7.05 -10.83
C ALA A 86 -19.87 -8.51 -10.75
N LEU A 87 -19.05 -9.44 -10.24
CA LEU A 87 -19.35 -10.89 -10.27
C LEU A 87 -20.68 -11.27 -9.60
N ASP A 88 -21.09 -10.57 -8.54
CA ASP A 88 -22.37 -10.85 -7.87
C ASP A 88 -23.57 -10.36 -8.70
N GLU A 89 -23.46 -9.16 -9.28
CA GLU A 89 -24.50 -8.59 -10.16
C GLU A 89 -24.66 -9.39 -11.45
N LEU A 90 -23.57 -9.98 -11.97
CA LEU A 90 -23.60 -10.78 -13.20
C LEU A 90 -24.38 -12.11 -13.07
N GLN A 91 -24.71 -12.53 -11.84
CA GLN A 91 -25.40 -13.82 -11.60
C GLN A 91 -26.90 -13.66 -11.34
N VAL A 92 -27.33 -12.45 -11.00
CA VAL A 92 -28.69 -12.16 -10.57
C VAL A 92 -29.37 -11.22 -11.54
N THR A 93 -30.66 -11.44 -11.73
CA THR A 93 -31.53 -10.51 -12.44
C THR A 93 -32.61 -10.05 -11.49
N LEU A 94 -32.89 -8.75 -11.48
CA LEU A 94 -33.96 -8.16 -10.71
C LEU A 94 -35.09 -7.76 -11.67
N ASP A 95 -36.28 -8.31 -11.47
CA ASP A 95 -37.47 -7.96 -12.22
C ASP A 95 -38.65 -7.64 -11.28
N ASN A 96 -39.82 -7.34 -11.85
CA ASN A 96 -41.03 -7.00 -11.09
C ASN A 96 -41.55 -8.14 -10.21
N THR A 97 -41.03 -9.36 -10.36
CA THR A 97 -41.44 -10.55 -9.59
C THR A 97 -40.40 -10.97 -8.55
N GLY A 98 -39.20 -10.39 -8.57
CA GLY A 98 -38.19 -10.58 -7.54
C GLY A 98 -36.76 -10.71 -8.07
N ILE A 99 -35.91 -11.36 -7.29
CA ILE A 99 -34.51 -11.66 -7.64
C ILE A 99 -34.45 -13.09 -8.17
N HIS A 100 -33.97 -13.25 -9.41
CA HIS A 100 -33.80 -14.55 -10.06
C HIS A 100 -32.35 -14.84 -10.38
N ILE A 101 -31.96 -16.10 -10.24
CA ILE A 101 -30.64 -16.57 -10.67
C ILE A 101 -30.68 -16.84 -12.16
N VAL A 102 -29.66 -16.37 -12.89
CA VAL A 102 -29.51 -16.63 -14.31
C VAL A 102 -29.05 -18.09 -14.51
N SER A 103 -29.96 -18.96 -14.93
CA SER A 103 -29.66 -20.34 -15.36
C SER A 103 -30.46 -20.64 -16.63
N THR A 104 -29.84 -21.26 -17.62
CA THR A 104 -30.51 -21.71 -18.86
C THR A 104 -30.38 -23.22 -19.02
N GLU A 105 -31.08 -23.81 -20.00
CA GLU A 105 -30.96 -25.25 -20.29
C GLU A 105 -29.55 -25.65 -20.73
N THR A 106 -28.81 -24.74 -21.36
CA THR A 106 -27.44 -24.98 -21.88
C THR A 106 -26.35 -24.47 -20.96
N HIS A 107 -26.65 -23.58 -20.00
CA HIS A 107 -25.67 -22.98 -19.10
C HIS A 107 -26.13 -23.06 -17.64
N LYS A 108 -25.31 -23.72 -16.82
CA LYS A 108 -25.48 -23.78 -15.37
C LYS A 108 -24.79 -22.59 -14.71
N THR A 109 -25.43 -22.03 -13.69
CA THR A 109 -24.79 -21.04 -12.81
C THR A 109 -23.61 -21.68 -12.06
N ALA A 110 -22.51 -20.93 -11.91
CA ALA A 110 -21.36 -21.39 -11.14
C ALA A 110 -21.71 -21.55 -9.65
N PHE A 111 -21.04 -22.49 -8.97
CA PHE A 111 -21.19 -22.64 -7.53
C PHE A 111 -20.53 -21.47 -6.78
N GLN A 112 -21.05 -21.11 -5.60
CA GLN A 112 -20.55 -19.99 -4.79
C GLN A 112 -19.04 -20.04 -4.53
N TRP A 113 -18.48 -21.24 -4.31
CA TRP A 113 -17.04 -21.40 -4.09
C TRP A 113 -16.22 -21.10 -5.35
N GLN A 114 -16.73 -21.41 -6.55
CA GLN A 114 -16.06 -21.10 -7.83
C GLN A 114 -16.04 -19.60 -8.06
N ILE A 115 -17.16 -18.93 -7.82
CA ILE A 115 -17.28 -17.46 -7.89
C ILE A 115 -16.34 -16.80 -6.90
N THR A 116 -16.33 -17.30 -5.65
CA THR A 116 -15.44 -16.78 -4.60
C THR A 116 -13.97 -16.94 -4.99
N ASN A 117 -13.58 -18.09 -5.56
CA ASN A 117 -12.22 -18.33 -6.02
C ASN A 117 -11.85 -17.47 -7.23
N LEU A 118 -12.77 -17.28 -8.18
CA LEU A 118 -12.58 -16.39 -9.32
C LEU A 118 -12.41 -14.94 -8.87
N ARG A 119 -13.28 -14.45 -7.97
CA ARG A 119 -13.17 -13.13 -7.34
C ARG A 119 -11.81 -12.95 -6.70
N LYS A 120 -11.41 -13.86 -5.80
CA LYS A 120 -10.08 -13.82 -5.14
C LYS A 120 -8.94 -13.76 -6.15
N THR A 121 -9.01 -14.54 -7.22
CA THR A 121 -7.98 -14.58 -8.27
C THR A 121 -7.91 -13.27 -9.05
N LEU A 122 -9.05 -12.75 -9.52
CA LEU A 122 -9.12 -11.51 -10.27
C LEU A 122 -8.70 -10.32 -9.42
N THR A 123 -9.18 -10.25 -8.17
CA THR A 123 -8.79 -9.21 -7.21
C THR A 123 -7.28 -9.23 -6.95
N ARG A 124 -6.69 -10.41 -6.67
CA ARG A 124 -5.25 -10.54 -6.45
C ARG A 124 -4.45 -10.09 -7.67
N LYS A 125 -4.79 -10.58 -8.86
CA LYS A 125 -4.09 -10.20 -10.10
C LYS A 125 -4.23 -8.71 -10.37
N GLY A 126 -5.43 -8.15 -10.27
CA GLY A 126 -5.67 -6.73 -10.48
C GLY A 126 -4.84 -5.82 -9.57
N TYR A 127 -4.67 -6.17 -8.29
CA TYR A 127 -3.79 -5.41 -7.40
C TYR A 127 -2.30 -5.60 -7.72
N LEU A 128 -1.87 -6.77 -8.20
CA LEU A 128 -0.50 -6.94 -8.69
C LEU A 128 -0.24 -6.08 -9.93
N ASP A 129 -1.19 -6.00 -10.87
CA ASP A 129 -1.04 -5.12 -12.03
C ASP A 129 -1.00 -3.64 -11.63
N LEU A 130 -1.71 -3.26 -10.57
CA LEU A 130 -1.65 -1.90 -10.01
C LEU A 130 -0.24 -1.59 -9.47
N ASN A 131 0.41 -2.55 -8.81
CA ASN A 131 1.81 -2.40 -8.38
C ASN A 131 2.75 -2.26 -9.59
N VAL A 132 2.54 -3.04 -10.65
CA VAL A 132 3.32 -2.94 -11.90
C VAL A 132 3.13 -1.58 -12.56
N LEU A 133 1.89 -1.07 -12.61
CA LEU A 133 1.59 0.28 -13.09
C LEU A 133 2.33 1.35 -12.29
N LEU A 134 2.26 1.28 -10.96
CA LEU A 134 2.96 2.20 -10.07
C LEU A 134 4.47 2.17 -10.28
N GLN A 135 5.06 0.97 -10.34
CA GLN A 135 6.50 0.82 -10.58
C GLN A 135 6.90 1.43 -11.93
N TRP A 136 6.13 1.17 -12.99
CA TRP A 136 6.39 1.73 -14.31
C TRP A 136 6.32 3.27 -14.31
N LEU A 137 5.36 3.87 -13.61
CA LEU A 137 5.26 5.33 -13.45
C LEU A 137 6.49 5.89 -12.70
N GLU A 138 6.96 5.18 -11.68
CA GLU A 138 8.15 5.56 -10.93
C GLU A 138 9.41 5.51 -11.83
N ASP A 139 9.58 4.44 -12.61
CA ASP A 139 10.72 4.24 -13.50
C ASP A 139 10.75 5.25 -14.68
N ASN A 140 9.59 5.57 -15.25
CA ASN A 140 9.46 6.41 -16.46
C ASN A 140 9.12 7.88 -16.18
N HIS A 141 9.13 8.29 -14.92
CA HIS A 141 8.73 9.64 -14.48
C HIS A 141 9.41 10.80 -15.22
N SER A 142 10.62 10.61 -15.74
CA SER A 142 11.41 11.64 -16.43
C SER A 142 11.24 11.64 -17.95
N THR A 143 10.58 10.62 -18.51
CA THR A 143 10.52 10.34 -19.96
C THR A 143 9.63 11.33 -20.72
N SER A 144 8.56 11.83 -20.11
CA SER A 144 7.65 12.80 -20.74
C SER A 144 7.24 13.94 -19.80
N PRO A 145 6.86 15.12 -20.33
CA PRO A 145 6.39 16.25 -19.51
C PRO A 145 5.20 15.89 -18.62
N GLU A 146 4.29 15.03 -19.09
CA GLU A 146 3.10 14.62 -18.34
C GLU A 146 3.46 13.69 -17.18
N LEU A 147 4.43 12.79 -17.37
CA LEU A 147 4.94 11.94 -16.30
C LEU A 147 5.76 12.75 -15.28
N GLN A 148 6.48 13.78 -15.72
CA GLN A 148 7.16 14.72 -14.83
C GLN A 148 6.14 15.52 -14.00
N ALA A 149 5.06 15.99 -14.62
CA ALA A 149 3.97 16.68 -13.93
C ALA A 149 3.27 15.75 -12.92
N TRP A 150 3.06 14.48 -13.27
CA TRP A 150 2.59 13.47 -12.32
C TRP A 150 3.55 13.30 -11.14
N ALA A 151 4.84 13.13 -11.42
CA ALA A 151 5.86 12.89 -10.41
C ALA A 151 6.07 14.08 -9.47
N ALA A 152 5.76 15.31 -9.92
CA ALA A 152 5.72 16.52 -9.12
C ALA A 152 4.37 16.75 -8.41
N GLY A 153 3.31 16.06 -8.83
CA GLY A 153 1.96 16.17 -8.28
C GLY A 153 1.53 14.91 -7.53
N ALA A 154 0.67 14.11 -8.16
CA ALA A 154 0.08 12.91 -7.56
C ALA A 154 1.14 11.89 -7.11
N GLY A 155 2.25 11.74 -7.85
CA GLY A 155 3.37 10.88 -7.48
C GLY A 155 4.00 11.23 -6.12
N GLN A 156 4.02 12.51 -5.74
CA GLN A 156 4.52 12.94 -4.43
C GLN A 156 3.58 12.54 -3.28
N ASN A 157 2.27 12.42 -3.54
CA ASN A 157 1.31 11.96 -2.53
C ASN A 157 1.52 10.48 -2.18
N HIS A 158 1.94 9.67 -3.15
CA HIS A 158 2.34 8.27 -2.92
C HIS A 158 3.63 8.19 -2.12
N ARG A 159 4.59 9.09 -2.39
CA ARG A 159 5.88 9.17 -1.71
C ARG A 159 5.88 10.05 -0.44
N ARG A 160 4.73 10.21 0.23
CA ARG A 160 4.62 11.00 1.48
C ARG A 160 5.25 10.33 2.71
N GLN A 161 5.35 9.01 2.68
CA GLN A 161 5.84 8.17 3.77
C GLN A 161 7.21 7.62 3.39
N LEU A 162 7.99 7.18 4.38
CA LEU A 162 9.32 6.60 4.16
C LEU A 162 9.26 5.23 3.47
N LEU A 163 8.17 4.49 3.69
CA LEU A 163 7.79 3.28 2.98
C LEU A 163 6.73 3.65 1.92
N THR A 164 7.06 3.45 0.66
CA THR A 164 6.32 4.02 -0.48
C THR A 164 5.46 3.02 -1.22
N SER A 165 5.78 1.73 -1.14
CA SER A 165 5.08 0.67 -1.88
C SER A 165 4.89 -0.62 -1.07
N ALA A 166 3.92 -1.42 -1.49
CA ALA A 166 3.69 -2.75 -0.93
C ALA A 166 4.89 -3.69 -1.18
N ALA A 167 5.57 -3.57 -2.33
CA ALA A 167 6.76 -4.35 -2.64
C ALA A 167 7.93 -3.99 -1.71
N GLU A 168 8.14 -2.70 -1.46
CA GLU A 168 9.15 -2.21 -0.52
C GLU A 168 8.85 -2.68 0.92
N PHE A 169 7.60 -2.60 1.36
CA PHE A 169 7.21 -3.16 2.66
C PHE A 169 7.47 -4.67 2.71
N SER A 170 7.05 -5.40 1.66
CA SER A 170 7.18 -6.85 1.56
C SER A 170 8.62 -7.35 1.53
N HIS A 171 9.57 -6.50 1.14
CA HIS A 171 11.00 -6.79 1.20
C HIS A 171 11.49 -6.98 2.65
N PHE A 172 10.92 -6.23 3.60
CA PHE A 172 11.29 -6.30 5.01
C PHE A 172 10.36 -7.22 5.80
N GLU A 173 9.06 -7.14 5.54
CA GLU A 173 8.02 -7.88 6.24
C GLU A 173 7.04 -8.47 5.23
N ASN A 174 7.02 -9.79 5.09
CA ASN A 174 6.30 -10.46 4.01
C ASN A 174 4.77 -10.25 4.10
N ILE A 175 4.26 -9.35 3.27
CA ILE A 175 2.83 -9.11 3.05
C ILE A 175 2.35 -9.64 1.69
N GLN A 176 3.18 -10.46 1.03
CA GLN A 176 2.95 -10.98 -0.32
C GLN A 176 2.63 -9.89 -1.36
N GLU A 177 3.26 -8.72 -1.20
CA GLU A 177 3.03 -7.53 -2.04
C GLU A 177 1.54 -7.12 -2.13
N SER A 178 0.76 -7.42 -1.09
CA SER A 178 -0.68 -7.14 -1.04
C SER A 178 -0.93 -5.65 -0.91
N TRP A 179 -1.32 -5.01 -2.01
CA TRP A 179 -1.68 -3.58 -2.05
C TRP A 179 -2.79 -3.22 -1.05
N PRO A 180 -3.91 -3.97 -0.91
CA PRO A 180 -4.95 -3.63 0.06
C PRO A 180 -4.46 -3.68 1.50
N LEU A 181 -3.59 -4.65 1.82
CA LEU A 181 -3.00 -4.74 3.14
C LEU A 181 -2.05 -3.56 3.38
N PHE A 182 -1.21 -3.22 2.42
CA PHE A 182 -0.34 -2.06 2.52
C PHE A 182 -1.14 -0.76 2.73
N GLU A 183 -2.22 -0.53 1.98
CA GLU A 183 -3.08 0.64 2.16
C GLU A 183 -3.71 0.68 3.56
N ALA A 184 -4.15 -0.46 4.08
CA ALA A 184 -4.65 -0.57 5.46
C ALA A 184 -3.56 -0.30 6.51
N LEU A 185 -2.29 -0.59 6.20
CA LEU A 185 -1.13 -0.31 7.05
C LEU A 185 -0.69 1.17 6.99
N ARG A 186 -1.02 1.93 5.94
CA ARG A 186 -0.52 3.32 5.80
C ARG A 186 -0.83 4.23 6.99
N PRO A 187 -2.03 4.23 7.59
CA PRO A 187 -2.28 5.02 8.80
C PRO A 187 -1.43 4.58 10.00
N LEU A 188 -1.08 3.29 10.08
CA LEU A 188 -0.18 2.77 11.10
C LEU A 188 1.26 3.22 10.85
N ILE A 189 1.73 3.14 9.60
CA ILE A 189 3.06 3.63 9.20
C ILE A 189 3.22 5.11 9.59
N SER A 190 2.25 5.97 9.25
CA SER A 190 2.26 7.39 9.65
C SER A 190 2.34 7.58 11.17
N ARG A 191 1.60 6.76 11.94
CA ARG A 191 1.66 6.81 13.40
C ARG A 191 3.01 6.36 13.94
N GLN A 192 3.62 5.31 13.37
CA GLN A 192 4.93 4.83 13.81
C GLN A 192 6.06 5.81 13.43
N GLU A 193 5.96 6.48 12.27
CA GLU A 193 6.88 7.59 11.94
C GLU A 193 6.85 8.68 13.02
N LEU A 194 5.65 9.07 13.47
CA LEU A 194 5.46 10.11 14.48
C LEU A 194 5.86 9.65 15.90
N PHE A 195 5.40 8.49 16.35
CA PHE A 195 5.55 8.08 17.75
C PHE A 195 6.84 7.32 18.04
N VAL A 196 7.44 6.67 17.04
CA VAL A 196 8.63 5.83 17.21
C VAL A 196 9.85 6.46 16.55
N LEU A 197 9.77 6.89 15.30
CA LEU A 197 10.93 7.44 14.59
C LEU A 197 11.25 8.88 14.99
N GLU A 198 10.25 9.75 15.11
CA GLU A 198 10.47 11.17 15.43
C GLU A 198 11.26 11.37 16.75
N PRO A 199 10.96 10.67 17.87
CA PRO A 199 11.77 10.82 19.09
C PRO A 199 13.23 10.34 18.95
N GLN A 200 13.52 9.46 17.99
CA GLN A 200 14.86 8.89 17.79
C GLN A 200 15.70 9.70 16.78
N LEU A 201 15.06 10.29 15.77
CA LEU A 201 15.72 11.04 14.69
C LEU A 201 15.65 12.56 14.89
N GLY A 202 14.64 13.05 15.61
CA GLY A 202 14.27 14.46 15.66
C GLY A 202 13.39 14.85 14.48
N TYR A 203 12.48 15.81 14.72
CA TYR A 203 11.51 16.28 13.73
C TYR A 203 12.16 16.79 12.44
N ASP A 204 13.17 17.66 12.55
CA ASP A 204 13.80 18.29 11.39
C ASP A 204 14.48 17.28 10.47
N PHE A 205 15.20 16.30 11.05
CA PHE A 205 15.89 15.28 10.26
C PHE A 205 14.92 14.29 9.64
N LEU A 206 13.86 13.90 10.37
CA LEU A 206 12.81 13.06 9.81
C LEU A 206 12.08 13.78 8.65
N SER A 207 11.79 15.07 8.81
CA SER A 207 11.18 15.90 7.76
C SER A 207 12.08 16.00 6.53
N GLU A 208 13.39 16.18 6.72
CA GLU A 208 14.38 16.16 5.63
C GLU A 208 14.36 14.83 4.87
N LEU A 209 14.38 13.69 5.57
CA LEU A 209 14.35 12.38 4.94
C LEU A 209 13.04 12.16 4.16
N ARG A 210 11.90 12.55 4.73
CA ARG A 210 10.61 12.48 4.04
C ARG A 210 10.58 13.33 2.79
N GLU A 211 11.13 14.54 2.85
CA GLU A 211 11.22 15.43 1.71
C GLU A 211 12.13 14.87 0.61
N GLN A 212 13.26 14.27 0.98
CA GLN A 212 14.16 13.62 0.03
C GLN A 212 13.52 12.40 -0.63
N VAL A 213 12.77 11.58 0.11
CA VAL A 213 11.96 10.48 -0.47
C VAL A 213 10.89 11.03 -1.42
N ARG A 214 10.16 12.05 -0.97
CA ARG A 214 9.07 12.69 -1.73
C ARG A 214 9.56 13.34 -3.02
N THR A 215 10.79 13.84 -3.05
CA THR A 215 11.37 14.53 -4.22
C THR A 215 12.39 13.70 -5.00
N ARG A 216 12.74 12.49 -4.53
CA ARG A 216 13.80 11.63 -5.08
C ARG A 216 15.17 12.31 -5.11
N THR A 217 15.48 13.03 -4.05
CA THR A 217 16.77 13.73 -3.87
C THR A 217 17.60 13.10 -2.75
N LEU A 218 17.36 11.82 -2.44
CA LEU A 218 18.10 11.08 -1.42
C LEU A 218 19.59 11.07 -1.75
N THR A 219 20.39 11.42 -0.76
CA THR A 219 21.84 11.23 -0.82
C THR A 219 22.17 9.75 -0.62
N VAL A 220 23.31 9.29 -1.17
CA VAL A 220 23.76 7.89 -1.00
C VAL A 220 23.87 7.49 0.47
N GLU A 221 24.25 8.43 1.35
CA GLU A 221 24.35 8.19 2.79
C GLU A 221 22.97 8.00 3.43
N ASN A 222 22.01 8.89 3.11
CA ASN A 222 20.64 8.80 3.61
C ASN A 222 19.92 7.56 3.07
N GLU A 223 20.18 7.17 1.83
CA GLU A 223 19.64 5.94 1.24
C GLU A 223 20.15 4.69 1.99
N ALA A 224 21.45 4.62 2.29
CA ALA A 224 22.03 3.53 3.07
C ALA A 224 21.41 3.47 4.48
N LEU A 225 21.25 4.63 5.15
CA LEU A 225 20.59 4.72 6.45
C LEU A 225 19.14 4.22 6.40
N LEU A 226 18.37 4.65 5.39
CA LEU A 226 16.97 4.28 5.22
C LEU A 226 16.81 2.79 4.97
N ASN A 227 17.58 2.21 4.04
CA ASN A 227 17.43 0.83 3.63
C ASN A 227 17.95 -0.17 4.68
N GLN A 228 19.01 0.18 5.41
CA GLN A 228 19.60 -0.73 6.40
C GLN A 228 18.92 -0.68 7.76
N TYR A 229 18.35 0.46 8.15
CA TYR A 229 17.86 0.65 9.51
C TYR A 229 16.44 1.21 9.59
N VAL A 230 16.16 2.36 8.97
CA VAL A 230 14.89 3.09 9.21
C VAL A 230 13.69 2.33 8.66
N ARG A 231 13.72 1.94 7.37
CA ARG A 231 12.64 1.22 6.70
C ARG A 231 12.39 -0.18 7.29
N PRO A 232 13.40 -1.03 7.54
CA PRO A 232 13.15 -2.32 8.19
C PRO A 232 12.62 -2.16 9.62
N ALA A 233 13.12 -1.19 10.40
CA ALA A 233 12.57 -0.93 11.73
C ALA A 233 11.11 -0.45 11.67
N LEU A 234 10.80 0.45 10.75
CA LEU A 234 9.45 0.97 10.56
C LEU A 234 8.46 -0.13 10.13
N ALA A 235 8.87 -1.00 9.21
CA ALA A 235 8.06 -2.14 8.77
C ALA A 235 7.77 -3.11 9.93
N ALA A 236 8.80 -3.47 10.71
CA ALA A 236 8.67 -4.35 11.86
C ALA A 236 7.81 -3.75 12.99
N CYS A 237 8.00 -2.46 13.34
CA CYS A 237 7.13 -1.74 14.29
C CYS A 237 5.68 -1.69 13.81
N THR A 238 5.49 -1.39 12.52
CA THR A 238 4.16 -1.34 11.92
C THR A 238 3.49 -2.70 12.02
N LEU A 239 4.18 -3.80 11.72
CA LEU A 239 3.64 -5.15 11.84
C LEU A 239 3.27 -5.49 13.28
N ALA A 240 4.16 -5.21 14.24
CA ALA A 240 3.92 -5.46 15.65
C ALA A 240 2.64 -4.76 16.15
N ARG A 241 2.37 -3.55 15.64
CA ARG A 241 1.16 -2.80 15.96
C ARG A 241 -0.06 -3.21 15.13
N ALA A 242 0.15 -3.65 13.90
CA ALA A 242 -0.92 -4.06 12.99
C ALA A 242 -1.62 -5.34 13.46
N VAL A 243 -0.90 -6.30 14.03
CA VAL A 243 -1.48 -7.58 14.49
C VAL A 243 -2.68 -7.37 15.43
N PRO A 244 -2.59 -6.58 16.52
CA PRO A 244 -3.75 -6.33 17.39
C PRO A 244 -4.77 -5.36 16.78
N GLU A 245 -4.37 -4.42 15.92
CA GLU A 245 -5.28 -3.39 15.38
C GLU A 245 -6.08 -3.84 14.16
N LEU A 246 -5.48 -4.59 13.22
CA LEU A 246 -6.17 -5.11 12.03
C LEU A 246 -7.19 -6.20 12.37
N GLY A 247 -7.03 -6.85 13.53
CA GLY A 247 -8.04 -7.74 14.08
C GLY A 247 -9.29 -7.02 14.60
N LEU A 248 -9.32 -5.68 14.61
CA LEU A 248 -10.42 -4.88 15.13
C LEU A 248 -10.97 -3.95 14.02
N ARG A 249 -12.24 -4.12 13.69
CA ARG A 249 -12.98 -3.22 12.79
C ARG A 249 -14.00 -2.42 13.61
N LEU A 250 -13.92 -1.11 13.55
CA LEU A 250 -14.94 -0.21 14.11
C LEU A 250 -15.99 0.03 13.01
N THR A 251 -17.21 -0.45 13.21
CA THR A 251 -18.38 -0.17 12.37
C THR A 251 -19.33 0.78 13.09
N GLY A 252 -20.25 1.42 12.37
CA GLY A 252 -21.26 2.31 12.97
C GLY A 252 -22.13 1.61 14.01
N ASP A 253 -22.20 0.27 13.94
CA ASP A 253 -22.98 -0.60 14.82
C ASP A 253 -22.16 -1.25 15.94
N GLY A 254 -20.82 -1.09 15.99
CA GLY A 254 -19.98 -1.63 17.07
C GLY A 254 -18.51 -1.91 16.72
N ILE A 255 -17.87 -2.73 17.55
CA ILE A 255 -16.50 -3.24 17.31
C ILE A 255 -16.62 -4.70 16.86
N GLU A 256 -16.24 -4.98 15.62
CA GLU A 256 -16.17 -6.31 15.04
C GLU A 256 -14.73 -6.85 15.15
N LEU A 257 -14.56 -8.05 15.70
CA LEU A 257 -13.28 -8.76 15.68
C LEU A 257 -13.11 -9.47 14.33
N MET A 258 -12.18 -8.99 13.50
CA MET A 258 -11.69 -9.67 12.31
C MET A 258 -10.61 -10.69 12.72
N ILE A 259 -10.97 -11.70 13.51
CA ILE A 259 -10.14 -12.92 13.52
C ILE A 259 -10.38 -13.57 12.16
N ALA A 260 -9.36 -13.54 11.30
CA ALA A 260 -9.44 -13.98 9.92
C ALA A 260 -9.91 -15.44 9.84
N ARG A 261 -11.20 -15.64 9.60
CA ARG A 261 -11.74 -16.92 9.11
C ARG A 261 -11.38 -17.06 7.65
N ILE A 262 -10.33 -17.83 7.37
CA ILE A 262 -10.11 -18.47 6.08
C ILE A 262 -10.37 -19.95 6.31
N ASP A 263 -11.64 -20.30 6.57
CA ASP A 263 -12.29 -21.55 6.15
C ASP A 263 -13.58 -21.75 6.94
N ASP A 264 -14.62 -22.14 6.21
CA ASP A 264 -15.95 -22.50 6.72
C ASP A 264 -15.94 -23.90 7.41
N SER A 265 -14.75 -24.38 7.80
CA SER A 265 -14.56 -25.68 8.44
C SER A 265 -14.47 -25.52 9.96
N ASN A 266 -15.47 -26.06 10.66
CA ASN A 266 -15.60 -26.19 12.11
C ASN A 266 -14.30 -26.61 12.84
N SER A 267 -13.39 -25.67 13.11
CA SER A 267 -12.12 -25.93 13.81
C SER A 267 -11.91 -24.94 14.97
N LYS A 268 -12.82 -25.00 15.96
CA LYS A 268 -12.74 -24.17 17.18
C LYS A 268 -11.49 -24.44 18.06
N GLU A 269 -10.74 -25.52 17.80
CA GLU A 269 -9.49 -25.82 18.52
C GLU A 269 -8.25 -25.14 17.91
N ALA A 270 -8.32 -24.57 16.71
CA ALA A 270 -7.19 -23.88 16.06
C ALA A 270 -7.00 -22.43 16.54
N ASP A 271 -8.02 -21.85 17.20
CA ASP A 271 -8.08 -20.41 17.50
C ASP A 271 -7.09 -19.97 18.59
N ALA A 272 -6.95 -20.74 19.67
CA ALA A 272 -6.02 -20.39 20.76
C ALA A 272 -4.55 -20.46 20.33
N GLY A 273 -4.21 -21.39 19.43
CA GLY A 273 -2.87 -21.53 18.87
C GLY A 273 -2.51 -20.40 17.90
N LEU A 274 -3.46 -19.97 17.07
CA LEU A 274 -3.25 -18.87 16.13
C LEU A 274 -3.02 -17.54 16.84
N ASP A 275 -3.80 -17.22 17.87
CA ASP A 275 -3.62 -15.99 18.66
C ASP A 275 -2.24 -15.97 19.33
N GLN A 276 -1.80 -17.10 19.89
CA GLN A 276 -0.47 -17.22 20.49
C GLN A 276 0.65 -17.03 19.45
N LEU A 277 0.49 -17.59 18.24
CA LEU A 277 1.44 -17.41 17.14
C LEU A 277 1.49 -15.96 16.65
N LEU A 278 0.33 -15.30 16.53
CA LEU A 278 0.23 -13.90 16.13
C LEU A 278 0.88 -12.98 17.16
N GLN A 279 0.64 -13.21 18.46
CA GLN A 279 1.28 -12.47 19.54
C GLN A 279 2.80 -12.70 19.57
N ALA A 280 3.25 -13.94 19.38
CA ALA A 280 4.67 -14.26 19.31
C ALA A 280 5.34 -13.54 18.11
N ARG A 281 4.69 -13.50 16.95
CA ARG A 281 5.20 -12.78 15.78
C ARG A 281 5.25 -11.27 16.01
N ALA A 282 4.22 -10.69 16.64
CA ALA A 282 4.21 -9.26 16.99
C ALA A 282 5.35 -8.91 17.96
N PHE A 283 5.60 -9.75 18.96
CA PHE A 283 6.69 -9.57 19.91
C PHE A 283 8.07 -9.65 19.24
N GLU A 284 8.27 -10.62 18.35
CA GLU A 284 9.51 -10.76 17.58
C GLU A 284 9.75 -9.55 16.66
N ALA A 285 8.70 -9.07 15.99
CA ALA A 285 8.76 -7.88 15.14
C ALA A 285 9.13 -6.63 15.96
N GLN A 286 8.52 -6.46 17.14
CA GLN A 286 8.86 -5.35 18.04
C GLN A 286 10.33 -5.41 18.48
N ARG A 287 10.81 -6.58 18.93
CA ARG A 287 12.21 -6.76 19.34
C ARG A 287 13.18 -6.46 18.19
N THR A 288 12.85 -6.89 16.98
CA THR A 288 13.64 -6.63 15.78
C THR A 288 13.73 -5.13 15.52
N ALA A 289 12.61 -4.42 15.61
CA ALA A 289 12.57 -2.97 15.44
C ALA A 289 13.43 -2.26 16.49
N ASP A 290 13.29 -2.62 17.78
CA ASP A 290 14.07 -2.01 18.87
C ASP A 290 15.60 -2.16 18.65
N VAL A 291 16.04 -3.34 18.20
CA VAL A 291 17.45 -3.60 17.88
C VAL A 291 17.92 -2.75 16.71
N LEU A 292 17.11 -2.61 15.65
CA LEU A 292 17.46 -1.80 14.49
C LEU A 292 17.52 -0.32 14.83
N LEU A 293 16.58 0.20 15.62
CA LEU A 293 16.55 1.59 16.09
C LEU A 293 17.75 1.90 16.98
N GLU A 294 18.14 0.98 17.86
CA GLU A 294 19.34 1.16 18.69
C GLU A 294 20.62 1.21 17.82
N ARG A 295 20.76 0.30 16.86
CA ARG A 295 21.90 0.26 15.93
C ARG A 295 21.94 1.51 15.05
N MET A 296 20.79 1.98 14.59
CA MET A 296 20.64 3.24 13.86
C MET A 296 21.18 4.40 14.68
N ARG A 297 20.73 4.52 15.95
CA ARG A 297 21.17 5.59 16.85
C ARG A 297 22.66 5.54 17.12
N GLN A 298 23.23 4.36 17.32
CA GLN A 298 24.68 4.19 17.50
C GLN A 298 25.46 4.63 16.26
N LEU A 299 24.99 4.27 15.07
CA LEU A 299 25.61 4.69 13.81
C LEU A 299 25.55 6.21 13.64
N LEU A 300 24.38 6.81 13.86
CA LEU A 300 24.19 8.25 13.77
C LEU A 300 25.06 9.00 14.77
N ASN A 301 25.10 8.58 16.04
CA ASN A 301 25.96 9.21 17.05
C ASN A 301 27.46 9.06 16.74
N ARG A 302 27.88 7.97 16.09
CA ARG A 302 29.29 7.76 15.71
C ARG A 302 29.71 8.58 14.49
N VAL A 303 28.82 8.76 13.51
CA VAL A 303 29.17 9.29 12.19
C VAL A 303 28.70 10.74 11.99
N ALA A 304 27.67 11.18 12.71
CA ALA A 304 27.12 12.53 12.57
C ALA A 304 28.17 13.59 12.91
N SER A 305 28.25 14.58 12.04
CA SER A 305 29.20 15.68 12.11
C SER A 305 28.57 16.93 11.46
N PRO A 306 29.18 18.12 11.57
CA PRO A 306 28.66 19.32 10.89
C PRO A 306 28.50 19.17 9.37
N THR A 307 29.18 18.21 8.74
CA THR A 307 29.12 17.96 7.30
C THR A 307 28.36 16.69 6.91
N ARG A 308 28.15 15.74 7.84
CA ARG A 308 27.45 14.46 7.59
C ARG A 308 26.30 14.31 8.56
N TYR A 309 25.09 14.08 8.06
CA TYR A 309 23.87 14.10 8.87
C TYR A 309 23.76 15.40 9.71
N ALA A 310 24.05 16.55 9.08
CA ALA A 310 24.18 17.83 9.77
C ALA A 310 22.91 18.22 10.55
N THR A 311 21.74 17.95 9.98
CA THR A 311 20.43 18.20 10.63
C THR A 311 20.26 17.36 11.88
N TYR A 312 20.62 16.06 11.83
CA TYR A 312 20.62 15.20 13.01
C TYR A 312 21.62 15.68 14.07
N PHE A 313 22.83 16.06 13.67
CA PHE A 313 23.87 16.55 14.58
C PHE A 313 23.44 17.82 15.33
N LYS A 314 22.73 18.73 14.65
CA LYS A 314 22.34 20.04 15.19
C LYS A 314 21.03 20.03 15.98
N PHE A 315 20.03 19.30 15.49
CA PHE A 315 18.65 19.36 16.00
C PHE A 315 18.11 18.01 16.47
N GLY A 316 18.81 16.91 16.16
CA GLY A 316 18.43 15.57 16.61
C GLY A 316 18.89 15.28 18.05
N PRO A 317 18.51 14.12 18.60
CA PRO A 317 18.94 13.66 19.93
C PRO A 317 20.39 13.13 19.92
N TYR A 318 21.29 13.84 19.24
CA TYR A 318 22.68 13.45 19.11
C TYR A 318 23.37 13.38 20.48
N ARG A 319 24.14 12.31 20.69
CA ARG A 319 25.03 12.16 21.85
C ARG A 319 26.41 11.82 21.34
N ALA A 320 27.41 12.62 21.72
CA ALA A 320 28.79 12.33 21.36
C ALA A 320 29.19 10.94 21.89
N PRO A 321 29.93 10.13 21.11
CA PRO A 321 30.26 8.75 21.49
C PRO A 321 31.07 8.67 22.80
N ASP A 322 31.84 9.71 23.12
CA ASP A 322 32.63 9.82 24.35
C ASP A 322 31.94 10.67 25.44
N ALA A 323 30.67 11.02 25.27
CA ALA A 323 29.93 11.74 26.30
C ALA A 323 29.79 10.84 27.54
N ALA A 324 30.35 11.27 28.67
CA ALA A 324 30.23 10.57 29.94
C ALA A 324 28.75 10.31 30.24
N ALA A 325 28.39 9.05 30.53
CA ALA A 325 27.05 8.70 30.96
C ALA A 325 26.72 9.53 32.21
N VAL A 326 25.77 10.46 32.11
CA VAL A 326 25.34 11.26 33.26
C VAL A 326 24.73 10.27 34.28
N PRO A 327 25.37 10.05 35.44
CA PRO A 327 24.84 9.13 36.43
C PRO A 327 23.52 9.69 36.97
N LEU A 328 22.41 9.00 36.71
CA LEU A 328 21.08 9.39 37.22
C LEU A 328 21.00 9.32 38.75
N ASN A 329 21.86 8.49 39.36
CA ASN A 329 22.04 8.38 40.80
C ASN A 329 23.43 8.90 41.17
N THR A 330 23.49 10.18 41.55
CA THR A 330 24.65 10.74 42.25
C THR A 330 24.40 10.68 43.75
N ALA A 331 25.44 10.84 44.56
CA ALA A 331 25.30 10.97 46.02
C ALA A 331 24.40 12.15 46.44
N GLU A 332 24.14 13.09 45.53
CA GLU A 332 23.28 14.26 45.71
C GLU A 332 21.83 14.04 45.23
N SER A 333 21.54 12.92 44.56
CA SER A 333 20.18 12.60 44.10
C SER A 333 19.25 12.42 45.31
N LYS A 334 18.22 13.29 45.43
CA LYS A 334 17.22 13.21 46.51
C LYS A 334 16.48 11.87 46.45
N VAL A 335 16.69 11.03 47.47
CA VAL A 335 15.92 9.80 47.67
C VAL A 335 14.50 10.19 48.10
N VAL A 336 13.56 10.16 47.16
CA VAL A 336 12.13 10.32 47.48
C VAL A 336 11.62 8.98 48.01
N ARG A 337 11.43 8.90 49.32
CA ARG A 337 10.70 7.78 49.94
C ARG A 337 9.22 8.03 49.74
N PHE A 338 8.56 7.18 48.95
CA PHE A 338 7.10 7.11 48.93
C PHE A 338 6.66 6.43 50.24
N PHE A 339 5.98 7.19 51.10
CA PHE A 339 5.34 6.70 52.32
C PHE A 339 3.92 6.25 52.04
#